data_AF-A0A9X3CT51-F1
#
_entry.id   AF-A0A9X3CT51-F1
#
_cell.length_a   1.000
_cell.length_b   1.000
_cell.length_c   1.000
_cell.angle_alpha   90.00
_cell.angle_beta   90.00
_cell.angle_gamma   90.00
#
_symmetry.space_group_name_H-M   'P 1'
#
loop_
_entity.id
_entity.type
_entity.pdbx_description
1 polymer ?
#
loop_
_entity_poly.entity_id
_entity_poly.type
_entity_poly.pdbx_seq_one_letter_code
_entity_poly.pdbx_strand_id
1 'polypeptide(L)'
;MGASRWMLLFFGLVGCQANDDSLTDFVAKTEAEIVIEVAQLQPRYSFDAVPFTYSKYGTPFDLPKIAQAQRPANNRACWQPKARGKGNLEQYRLTELKLKGVMSKGKGLTGLLQLPNRQLVKVSAGQYIGENNGQIKQVTPDGLIVNETLSDGLGCWFQRQVKLALN
;
A
#
# COMPACT_ATOMS: atom_id res chain seq x y z
N MET A 1 20.48 94.83 2.93
CA MET A 1 21.27 93.58 2.84
C MET A 1 21.30 92.91 4.19
N GLY A 2 20.98 91.62 4.26
CA GLY A 2 21.46 90.70 5.30
C GLY A 2 20.77 90.74 6.67
N ALA A 3 19.56 90.19 6.79
CA ALA A 3 19.06 89.62 8.06
C ALA A 3 17.83 88.72 7.87
N SER A 4 17.10 88.86 6.76
CA SER A 4 15.82 88.16 6.52
C SER A 4 15.93 86.72 5.98
N ARG A 5 17.13 86.12 5.89
CA ARG A 5 17.34 84.81 5.25
C ARG A 5 17.70 83.66 6.21
N TRP A 6 17.77 83.92 7.51
CA TRP A 6 18.17 82.94 8.53
C TRP A 6 17.05 82.53 9.49
N MET A 7 15.79 82.84 9.16
CA MET A 7 14.61 82.47 9.97
C MET A 7 13.65 81.52 9.25
N LEU A 8 14.00 81.08 8.03
CA LEU A 8 13.19 80.17 7.20
C LEU A 8 13.76 78.74 7.10
N LEU A 9 14.86 78.45 7.80
CA LEU A 9 15.55 77.15 7.72
C LEU A 9 15.35 76.27 8.97
N PHE A 10 14.47 76.68 9.90
CA PHE A 10 14.25 75.96 11.16
C PHE A 10 12.83 75.39 11.35
N PHE A 11 11.91 75.61 10.42
CA PHE A 11 10.48 75.29 10.62
C PHE A 11 9.99 74.05 9.84
N GLY A 12 10.89 73.17 9.38
CA GLY A 12 10.55 72.05 8.50
C GLY A 12 10.84 70.64 9.02
N LEU A 13 11.39 70.47 10.22
CA LEU A 13 11.68 69.16 10.82
C LEU A 13 10.77 68.90 12.02
N VAL A 14 9.49 68.67 11.77
CA VAL A 14 8.64 67.90 12.68
C VAL A 14 8.40 66.54 12.02
N GLY A 15 9.32 65.62 12.25
CA GLY A 15 9.25 64.24 11.79
C GLY A 15 9.05 63.30 12.97
N CYS A 16 8.11 62.36 12.82
CA CYS A 16 7.80 61.17 13.64
C CYS A 16 7.98 61.29 15.17
N GLN A 17 6.87 61.44 15.88
CA GLN A 17 6.76 61.02 17.28
C GLN A 17 6.99 59.50 17.34
N ALA A 18 8.02 59.06 18.07
CA ALA A 18 8.22 57.66 18.39
C ALA A 18 7.05 57.20 19.28
N ASN A 19 6.37 56.14 18.87
CA ASN A 19 5.31 55.54 19.67
C ASN A 19 5.99 54.66 20.73
N ASP A 20 6.09 55.16 21.97
CA ASP A 20 6.67 54.44 23.11
C ASP A 20 5.66 53.48 23.78
N ASP A 21 4.66 53.00 23.03
CA ASP A 21 3.73 52.01 23.56
C ASP A 21 4.51 50.75 23.94
N SER A 22 4.33 50.29 25.18
CA SER A 22 5.07 49.16 25.68
C SER A 22 4.59 47.89 24.95
N LEU A 23 5.51 47.24 24.25
CA LEU A 23 5.26 45.97 23.55
C LEU A 23 4.71 44.90 24.52
N THR A 24 5.12 45.00 25.79
CA THR A 24 4.68 44.14 26.88
C THR A 24 3.18 44.27 27.17
N ASP A 25 2.64 45.49 27.15
CA ASP A 25 1.21 45.70 27.40
C ASP A 25 0.36 45.19 26.23
N PHE A 26 0.85 45.32 25.00
CA PHE A 26 0.19 44.76 23.83
C PHE A 26 0.15 43.22 23.86
N VAL A 27 1.27 42.58 24.24
CA VAL A 27 1.34 41.13 24.39
C VAL A 27 0.37 40.67 25.49
N ALA A 28 0.39 41.31 26.65
CA ALA A 28 -0.48 40.97 27.77
C ALA A 28 -1.97 41.12 27.42
N LYS A 29 -2.34 42.18 26.68
CA LYS A 29 -3.72 42.38 26.22
C LYS A 29 -4.14 41.34 25.18
N THR A 30 -3.26 41.01 24.25
CA THR A 30 -3.53 40.02 23.20
C THR A 30 -3.70 38.63 23.80
N GLU A 31 -2.86 38.25 24.77
CA GLU A 31 -2.99 36.97 25.49
C GLU A 31 -4.32 36.88 26.26
N ALA A 32 -4.78 37.97 26.86
CA ALA A 32 -6.04 38.00 27.61
C ALA A 32 -7.30 37.89 26.70
N GLU A 33 -7.21 38.32 25.44
CA GLU A 33 -8.32 38.26 24.47
C GLU A 33 -8.39 36.94 23.70
N ILE A 34 -7.37 36.08 23.76
CA ILE A 34 -7.34 34.80 23.02
C ILE A 34 -8.14 33.73 23.76
N VAL A 35 -9.21 33.24 23.11
CA VAL A 35 -9.93 32.02 23.51
C VAL A 35 -9.42 30.86 22.67
N ILE A 36 -8.70 29.91 23.29
CA ILE A 36 -8.22 28.70 22.62
C ILE A 36 -9.31 27.63 22.71
N GLU A 37 -10.06 27.43 21.62
CA GLU A 37 -10.98 26.30 21.50
C GLU A 37 -10.18 25.04 21.14
N VAL A 38 -9.84 24.24 22.15
CA VAL A 38 -9.18 22.94 21.95
C VAL A 38 -10.25 21.88 21.69
N ALA A 39 -10.23 21.28 20.50
CA ALA A 39 -11.09 20.14 20.19
C ALA A 39 -10.87 19.03 21.22
N GLN A 40 -11.94 18.57 21.86
CA GLN A 40 -11.84 17.51 22.85
C GLN A 40 -11.32 16.22 22.19
N LEU A 41 -10.32 15.60 22.84
CA LEU A 41 -9.81 14.31 22.40
C LEU A 41 -10.94 13.28 22.45
N GLN A 42 -11.07 12.48 21.40
CA GLN A 42 -12.04 11.38 21.40
C GLN A 42 -11.74 10.45 22.59
N PRO A 43 -12.78 9.99 23.32
CA PRO A 43 -12.57 9.08 24.44
C PRO A 43 -11.94 7.78 23.93
N ARG A 44 -10.97 7.28 24.69
CA ARG A 44 -10.33 5.99 24.40
C ARG A 44 -11.37 4.89 24.61
N TYR A 45 -11.71 4.15 23.55
CA TYR A 45 -12.58 2.98 23.67
C TYR A 45 -11.98 2.00 24.69
N SER A 46 -12.74 1.66 25.73
CA SER A 46 -12.39 0.59 26.65
C SER A 46 -12.70 -0.75 25.97
N PHE A 47 -11.70 -1.63 25.89
CA PHE A 47 -11.89 -3.01 25.47
C PHE A 47 -12.25 -3.84 26.70
N ASP A 48 -13.49 -4.33 26.76
CA ASP A 48 -13.90 -5.30 27.76
C ASP A 48 -13.46 -6.69 27.29
N ALA A 49 -12.38 -7.18 27.89
CA ALA A 49 -11.88 -8.52 27.61
C ALA A 49 -12.86 -9.58 28.12
N VAL A 50 -13.64 -10.16 27.22
CA VAL A 50 -14.50 -11.31 27.55
C VAL A 50 -13.61 -12.53 27.75
N PRO A 51 -13.66 -13.21 28.92
CA PRO A 51 -12.88 -14.41 29.14
C PRO A 51 -13.31 -15.50 28.14
N PHE A 52 -12.33 -16.12 27.49
CA PHE A 52 -12.59 -17.23 26.59
C PHE A 52 -13.12 -18.42 27.39
N THR A 53 -14.38 -18.80 27.16
CA THR A 53 -14.97 -20.02 27.72
C THR A 53 -14.99 -21.10 26.66
N TYR A 54 -14.38 -22.25 26.96
CA TYR A 54 -14.37 -23.40 26.05
C TYR A 54 -15.80 -23.92 25.89
N SER A 55 -16.42 -23.65 24.74
CA SER A 55 -17.77 -24.15 24.46
C SER A 55 -17.72 -25.65 24.11
N LYS A 56 -18.76 -26.41 24.47
CA LYS A 56 -18.95 -27.79 24.00
C LYS A 56 -19.05 -27.92 22.46
N TYR A 57 -19.13 -26.80 21.74
CA TYR A 57 -19.31 -26.75 20.29
C TYR A 57 -18.01 -26.53 19.51
N GLY A 58 -16.85 -26.59 20.19
CA GLY A 58 -15.52 -26.44 19.59
C GLY A 58 -14.91 -25.07 19.86
N THR A 59 -13.61 -24.97 19.62
CA THR A 59 -12.86 -23.72 19.68
C THR A 59 -13.03 -22.92 18.38
N PRO A 60 -12.83 -21.60 18.41
CA PRO A 60 -12.81 -20.77 17.19
C PRO A 60 -11.77 -21.21 16.14
N PHE A 61 -10.81 -22.04 16.53
CA PHE A 61 -9.74 -22.56 15.68
C PHE A 61 -9.99 -24.01 15.23
N ASP A 62 -11.06 -24.63 15.70
CA ASP A 62 -11.44 -25.96 15.24
C ASP A 62 -11.96 -25.83 13.82
N LEU A 63 -11.48 -26.72 12.94
CA LEU A 63 -11.95 -26.74 11.58
C LEU A 63 -13.44 -27.08 11.53
N PRO A 64 -14.24 -26.44 10.66
CA PRO A 64 -15.63 -26.83 10.44
C PRO A 64 -15.74 -28.31 10.10
N LYS A 65 -16.76 -29.01 10.59
CA LYS A 65 -16.97 -30.45 10.34
C LYS A 65 -16.96 -30.81 8.85
N ILE A 66 -17.45 -29.91 8.00
CA ILE A 66 -17.44 -30.05 6.52
C ILE A 66 -15.99 -30.07 6.00
N ALA A 67 -15.14 -29.16 6.47
CA ALA A 67 -13.73 -29.12 6.08
C ALA A 67 -12.95 -30.33 6.63
N GLN A 68 -13.31 -30.83 7.81
CA GLN A 68 -12.74 -32.06 8.37
C GLN A 68 -13.14 -33.30 7.53
N ALA A 69 -14.38 -33.39 7.07
CA ALA A 69 -14.84 -34.48 6.21
C ALA A 69 -14.20 -34.47 4.81
N GLN A 70 -13.76 -33.30 4.35
CA GLN A 70 -13.02 -33.13 3.09
C GLN A 70 -11.53 -33.37 3.23
N ARG A 71 -11.00 -33.57 4.46
CA ARG A 71 -9.61 -34.01 4.61
C ARG A 71 -9.47 -35.38 3.94
N PRO A 72 -8.52 -35.53 3.00
CA PRO A 72 -8.25 -36.84 2.43
C PRO A 72 -7.88 -37.80 3.57
N ALA A 73 -8.64 -38.88 3.72
CA ALA A 73 -8.54 -39.86 4.82
C ALA A 73 -7.22 -40.65 4.84
N ASN A 74 -6.32 -40.33 3.92
CA ASN A 74 -5.13 -41.09 3.62
C ASN A 74 -4.04 -40.05 3.45
N ASN A 75 -2.89 -40.25 4.10
CA ASN A 75 -1.63 -39.56 3.86
C ASN A 75 -1.08 -39.81 2.43
N ARG A 76 -1.96 -40.03 1.44
CA ARG A 76 -1.63 -40.01 0.01
C ARG A 76 -1.19 -38.58 -0.25
N ALA A 77 0.12 -38.43 -0.37
CA ALA A 77 0.82 -37.20 -0.67
C ALA A 77 0.05 -36.41 -1.72
N CYS A 78 -0.76 -35.45 -1.26
CA CYS A 78 -1.30 -34.46 -2.15
C CYS A 78 -0.11 -33.77 -2.82
N TRP A 79 -0.29 -33.36 -4.07
CA TRP A 79 0.80 -32.75 -4.80
C TRP A 79 1.33 -31.55 -4.02
N GLN A 80 2.63 -31.54 -3.74
CA GLN A 80 3.30 -30.43 -3.07
C GLN A 80 4.28 -29.78 -4.06
N PRO A 81 4.34 -28.44 -4.12
CA PRO A 81 5.33 -27.77 -4.93
C PRO A 81 6.74 -28.12 -4.41
N LYS A 82 7.65 -28.40 -5.33
CA LYS A 82 9.07 -28.60 -4.98
C LYS A 82 9.67 -27.29 -4.49
N ALA A 83 10.52 -27.34 -3.47
CA ALA A 83 11.31 -26.20 -3.06
C ALA A 83 12.23 -25.75 -4.22
N ARG A 84 12.17 -24.47 -4.56
CA ARG A 84 12.98 -23.83 -5.60
C ARG A 84 13.33 -22.41 -5.16
N GLY A 85 14.50 -21.91 -5.57
CA GLY A 85 14.82 -20.48 -5.43
C GLY A 85 13.88 -19.63 -6.28
N LYS A 86 13.30 -18.57 -5.68
CA LYS A 86 12.41 -17.62 -6.36
C LYS A 86 13.21 -16.66 -7.24
N GLY A 87 12.65 -16.29 -8.39
CA GLY A 87 13.17 -15.28 -9.30
C GLY A 87 12.53 -13.90 -9.09
N ASN A 88 13.03 -12.90 -9.82
CA ASN A 88 12.63 -11.50 -9.63
C ASN A 88 11.15 -11.21 -9.93
N LEU A 89 10.46 -12.02 -10.76
CA LEU A 89 9.05 -11.80 -11.08
C LEU A 89 8.10 -12.42 -10.05
N GLU A 90 8.63 -13.14 -9.07
CA GLU A 90 7.88 -13.84 -8.02
C GLU A 90 7.78 -13.02 -6.73
N GLN A 91 8.28 -11.78 -6.74
CA GLN A 91 8.11 -10.81 -5.66
C GLN A 91 6.83 -9.98 -5.80
N TYR A 92 6.16 -10.07 -6.95
CA TYR A 92 4.97 -9.29 -7.28
C TYR A 92 3.73 -10.15 -7.19
N ARG A 93 2.58 -9.57 -6.87
CA ARG A 93 1.31 -10.30 -6.95
C ARG A 93 0.90 -10.46 -8.39
N LEU A 94 0.30 -11.61 -8.72
CA LEU A 94 -0.17 -11.87 -10.09
C LEU A 94 -1.18 -10.82 -10.57
N THR A 95 -1.98 -10.26 -9.66
CA THR A 95 -2.96 -9.20 -9.93
C THR A 95 -2.33 -7.85 -10.28
N GLU A 96 -1.09 -7.61 -9.90
CA GLU A 96 -0.38 -6.36 -10.19
C GLU A 96 0.37 -6.41 -11.53
N LEU A 97 0.59 -7.63 -12.04
CA LEU A 97 1.22 -7.86 -13.33
C LEU A 97 0.21 -7.69 -14.46
N LYS A 98 0.54 -6.86 -15.44
CA LYS A 98 -0.33 -6.58 -16.59
C LYS A 98 0.31 -7.04 -17.89
N LEU A 99 -0.39 -7.84 -18.69
CA LEU A 99 0.07 -8.21 -20.02
C LEU A 99 -0.20 -7.04 -20.99
N LYS A 100 0.88 -6.50 -21.57
CA LYS A 100 0.84 -5.37 -22.51
C LYS A 100 1.02 -5.75 -23.97
N GLY A 101 1.46 -6.96 -24.24
CA GLY A 101 1.66 -7.41 -25.60
C GLY A 101 2.16 -8.83 -25.65
N VAL A 102 2.11 -9.38 -26.86
CA VAL A 102 2.73 -10.66 -27.19
C VAL A 102 3.56 -10.43 -28.45
N MET A 103 4.82 -10.85 -28.41
CA MET A 103 5.74 -10.78 -29.52
C MET A 103 5.93 -12.18 -30.10
N SER A 104 5.90 -12.29 -31.42
CA SER A 104 6.31 -13.51 -32.12
C SER A 104 7.76 -13.39 -32.57
N LYS A 105 8.57 -14.40 -32.29
CA LYS A 105 9.91 -14.55 -32.87
C LYS A 105 10.05 -15.96 -33.43
N GLY A 106 9.98 -16.08 -34.76
CA GLY A 106 9.98 -17.37 -35.44
C GLY A 106 8.75 -18.21 -35.04
N LYS A 107 8.96 -19.39 -34.45
CA LYS A 107 7.89 -20.29 -33.98
C LYS A 107 7.48 -20.06 -32.52
N GLY A 108 8.14 -19.14 -31.79
CA GLY A 108 7.89 -18.90 -30.37
C GLY A 108 7.13 -17.60 -30.10
N LEU A 109 6.22 -17.65 -29.11
CA LEU A 109 5.55 -16.47 -28.57
C LEU A 109 6.16 -16.08 -27.22
N THR A 110 6.36 -14.77 -27.03
CA THR A 110 6.90 -14.15 -25.82
C THR A 110 5.93 -13.08 -25.34
N GLY A 111 5.51 -13.12 -24.07
CA GLY A 111 4.68 -12.09 -23.47
C GLY A 111 5.49 -10.86 -23.03
N LEU A 112 4.87 -9.69 -23.05
CA LEU A 112 5.38 -8.45 -22.46
C LEU A 112 4.58 -8.12 -21.21
N LEU A 113 5.17 -8.35 -20.04
CA LEU A 113 4.55 -8.05 -18.76
C LEU A 113 5.02 -6.68 -18.25
N GLN A 114 4.07 -5.86 -17.84
CA GLN A 114 4.33 -4.64 -17.10
C GLN A 114 4.27 -4.93 -15.60
N LEU A 115 5.34 -4.55 -14.92
CA LEU A 115 5.52 -4.61 -13.49
C LEU A 115 4.83 -3.41 -12.79
N PRO A 116 4.63 -3.45 -11.46
CA PRO A 116 4.02 -2.34 -10.72
C PRO A 116 4.82 -1.03 -10.82
N ASN A 117 6.14 -1.13 -10.95
CA ASN A 117 7.05 0.00 -11.20
C ASN A 117 7.02 0.51 -12.65
N ARG A 118 6.06 0.05 -13.47
CA ARG A 118 5.86 0.35 -14.90
C ARG A 118 6.96 -0.17 -15.84
N GLN A 119 7.93 -0.94 -15.34
CA GLN A 119 8.93 -1.57 -16.18
C GLN A 119 8.31 -2.71 -17.01
N LEU A 120 8.70 -2.80 -18.29
CA LEU A 120 8.31 -3.90 -19.17
C LEU A 120 9.39 -4.99 -19.17
N VAL A 121 8.95 -6.23 -18.98
CA VAL A 121 9.80 -7.42 -19.03
C VAL A 121 9.25 -8.43 -20.02
N LYS A 122 10.15 -9.16 -20.67
CA LYS A 122 9.81 -10.26 -21.57
C LYS A 122 9.65 -11.53 -20.77
N VAL A 123 8.58 -12.28 -21.04
CA VAL A 123 8.33 -13.58 -20.41
C VAL A 123 7.99 -14.67 -21.41
N SER A 124 8.38 -15.89 -21.10
CA SER A 124 8.18 -17.07 -21.95
C SER A 124 7.58 -18.23 -21.16
N ALA A 125 7.03 -19.21 -21.87
CA ALA A 125 6.54 -20.44 -21.25
C ALA A 125 7.63 -21.12 -20.40
N GLY A 126 7.24 -21.66 -19.25
CA GLY A 126 8.12 -22.29 -18.26
C GLY A 126 8.62 -21.36 -17.16
N GLN A 127 8.60 -20.04 -17.37
CA GLN A 127 9.00 -19.07 -16.34
C GLN A 127 7.95 -18.95 -15.23
N TYR A 128 8.41 -18.52 -14.05
CA TYR A 128 7.58 -18.30 -12.88
C TYR A 128 7.37 -16.80 -12.64
N ILE A 129 6.14 -16.44 -12.32
CA ILE A 129 5.68 -15.09 -12.00
C ILE A 129 4.70 -15.17 -10.84
N GLY A 130 4.53 -14.08 -10.09
CA GLY A 130 3.60 -14.08 -8.98
C GLY A 130 4.18 -14.68 -7.70
N GLU A 131 3.78 -14.15 -6.55
CA GLU A 131 4.17 -14.64 -5.22
C GLU A 131 3.87 -16.13 -4.98
N ASN A 132 2.80 -16.62 -5.62
CA ASN A 132 2.21 -17.94 -5.45
C ASN A 132 2.76 -18.97 -6.47
N ASN A 133 4.04 -18.86 -6.85
CA ASN A 133 4.72 -19.78 -7.78
C ASN A 133 3.96 -19.99 -9.10
N GLY A 134 3.46 -18.90 -9.70
CA GLY A 134 2.68 -18.95 -10.94
C GLY A 134 3.54 -19.34 -12.14
N GLN A 135 3.44 -20.59 -12.61
CA GLN A 135 4.17 -21.03 -13.79
C GLN A 135 3.43 -20.66 -15.07
N ILE A 136 4.07 -19.94 -15.98
CA ILE A 136 3.54 -19.68 -17.32
C ILE A 136 3.52 -21.00 -18.09
N LYS A 137 2.33 -21.58 -18.30
CA LYS A 137 2.15 -22.82 -19.08
C LYS A 137 2.23 -22.55 -20.57
N GLN A 138 1.61 -21.45 -21.01
CA GLN A 138 1.54 -21.11 -22.43
C GLN A 138 1.43 -19.60 -22.63
N VAL A 139 2.09 -19.11 -23.68
CA VAL A 139 1.88 -17.79 -24.25
C VAL A 139 0.95 -17.95 -25.45
N THR A 140 -0.16 -17.24 -25.47
CA THR A 140 -1.14 -17.22 -26.57
C THR A 140 -1.24 -15.81 -27.16
N PRO A 141 -1.76 -15.62 -28.38
CA PRO A 141 -1.96 -14.28 -28.94
C PRO A 141 -2.80 -13.36 -28.06
N ASP A 142 -3.76 -13.93 -27.31
CA ASP A 142 -4.75 -13.16 -26.53
C ASP A 142 -4.44 -13.11 -25.03
N GLY A 143 -3.32 -13.71 -24.58
CA GLY A 143 -3.04 -13.81 -23.15
C GLY A 143 -1.93 -14.77 -22.75
N LEU A 144 -1.64 -14.78 -21.44
CA LEU A 144 -0.79 -15.78 -20.79
C LEU A 144 -1.65 -16.74 -19.96
N ILE A 145 -1.40 -18.03 -20.10
CA ILE A 145 -1.98 -19.07 -19.24
C ILE A 145 -0.96 -19.38 -18.14
N VAL A 146 -1.35 -19.14 -16.89
CA VAL A 146 -0.50 -19.25 -15.70
C VAL A 146 -1.14 -20.24 -14.74
N ASN A 147 -0.37 -21.19 -14.22
CA ASN A 147 -0.81 -22.07 -13.14
C ASN A 147 -0.23 -21.57 -11.82
N GLU A 148 -1.09 -20.94 -11.03
CA GLU A 148 -0.79 -20.46 -9.68
C GLU A 148 -0.92 -21.59 -8.66
N THR A 149 -0.01 -21.65 -7.69
CA THR A 149 -0.02 -22.69 -6.65
C THR A 149 -0.50 -22.09 -5.32
N LEU A 150 -1.63 -22.59 -4.80
CA LEU A 150 -2.26 -22.10 -3.58
C LEU A 150 -2.35 -23.22 -2.54
N SER A 151 -2.23 -22.86 -1.26
CA SER A 151 -2.49 -23.78 -0.16
C SER A 151 -3.99 -23.82 0.13
N ASP A 152 -4.49 -24.98 0.53
CA ASP A 152 -5.89 -25.18 0.92
C ASP A 152 -6.15 -24.85 2.41
N GLY A 153 -5.10 -24.52 3.16
CA GLY A 153 -5.16 -24.29 4.62
C GLY A 153 -5.24 -25.57 5.47
N LEU A 154 -5.41 -26.74 4.84
CA LEU A 154 -5.48 -28.05 5.50
C LEU A 154 -4.17 -28.83 5.43
N GLY A 155 -3.20 -28.31 4.66
CA GLY A 155 -1.85 -28.88 4.48
C GLY A 155 -1.56 -29.35 3.05
N CYS A 156 -2.54 -29.25 2.15
CA CYS A 156 -2.38 -29.58 0.74
C CYS A 156 -2.27 -28.34 -0.15
N TRP A 157 -1.77 -28.57 -1.36
CA TRP A 157 -1.63 -27.55 -2.37
C TRP A 157 -2.45 -27.94 -3.59
N PHE A 158 -2.98 -26.94 -4.27
CA PHE A 158 -3.65 -27.11 -5.55
C PHE A 158 -3.19 -26.05 -6.54
N GLN A 159 -3.31 -26.37 -7.81
CA GLN A 159 -2.96 -25.45 -8.89
C GLN A 159 -4.23 -24.82 -9.45
N ARG A 160 -4.28 -23.49 -9.47
CA ARG A 160 -5.34 -22.70 -10.10
C ARG A 160 -4.84 -22.14 -11.42
N GLN A 161 -5.55 -22.44 -12.50
CA GLN A 161 -5.28 -21.83 -13.79
C GLN A 161 -5.84 -20.41 -13.84
N VAL A 162 -5.01 -19.45 -14.22
CA VAL A 162 -5.34 -18.03 -14.36
C VAL A 162 -4.92 -17.59 -15.77
N LYS A 163 -5.81 -16.86 -16.46
CA LYS A 163 -5.50 -16.23 -17.75
C LYS A 163 -5.26 -14.74 -17.51
N LEU A 164 -4.02 -14.27 -17.78
CA LEU A 164 -3.73 -12.85 -17.90
C LEU A 164 -4.10 -12.43 -19.32
N ALA A 165 -5.24 -11.78 -19.47
CA ALA A 165 -5.69 -11.24 -20.75
C ALA A 165 -4.85 -10.03 -21.17
N LEU A 166 -4.74 -9.83 -22.48
CA LEU A 166 -4.12 -8.65 -23.05
C LEU A 166 -4.97 -7.41 -22.75
N ASN A 167 -4.37 -6.35 -22.19
CA ASN A 167 -5.04 -5.09 -21.83
C ASN A 167 -4.23 -3.85 -22.23
#